data_AF-A0A2K4XBT2-F1
#
_entry.id   AF-A0A2K4XBT2-F1
#
_cell.length_a   1.000
_cell.length_b   1.000
_cell.length_c   1.000
_cell.angle_alpha   90.00
_cell.angle_beta   90.00
_cell.angle_gamma   90.00
#
_symmetry.space_group_name_H-M   'P 1'
#
loop_
_entity.id
_entity.type
_entity.pdbx_description
1 polymer ?
#
loop_
_entity_poly.entity_id
_entity_poly.type
_entity_poly.pdbx_seq_one_letter_code
_entity_poly.pdbx_strand_id
1 'polypeptide(L)'
;MHNLLWAMANLYDYITILITWLFVFAFLYNLSTSINKPDKSLAQISFIMMVSYTSSMVMDPQTATPHLNLFLFDAATILTLMMWAGFFIKNKPTAFYYLIVGLSFNAFVFFGMHYDSIVLGNMEFWWFWGLYGIGQLTSDLVMAVVLFTNKDILGLVKVKNYLVRRLGTY
;
A
#
# COMPACT_ATOMS: atom_id res chain seq x y z
N MET A 1 12.99 11.59 -18.06
CA MET A 1 12.72 10.40 -17.22
C MET A 1 13.94 10.00 -16.40
N HIS A 2 15.08 9.68 -17.01
CA HIS A 2 16.30 9.21 -16.32
C HIS A 2 16.77 10.11 -15.15
N ASN A 3 16.92 11.43 -15.36
CA ASN A 3 17.34 12.36 -14.30
C ASN A 3 16.36 12.44 -13.12
N LEU A 4 15.06 12.25 -13.37
CA LEU A 4 14.05 12.22 -12.32
C LEU A 4 14.19 10.95 -11.47
N LEU A 5 14.44 9.80 -12.08
CA LEU A 5 14.59 8.53 -11.37
C LEU A 5 15.85 8.54 -10.48
N TRP A 6 16.95 9.13 -10.95
CA TRP A 6 18.13 9.36 -10.11
C TRP A 6 17.84 10.29 -8.92
N ALA A 7 17.12 11.39 -9.16
CA ALA A 7 16.72 12.27 -8.07
C ALA A 7 15.83 11.56 -7.03
N MET A 8 14.90 10.70 -7.49
CA MET A 8 14.08 9.89 -6.60
C MET A 8 14.88 8.86 -5.81
N ALA A 9 15.85 8.19 -6.46
CA ALA A 9 16.74 7.26 -5.78
C ALA A 9 17.54 7.96 -4.66
N ASN A 10 18.06 9.16 -4.93
CA ASN A 10 18.77 9.98 -3.93
C ASN A 10 17.86 10.44 -2.77
N LEU A 11 16.55 10.48 -2.99
CA LEU A 11 15.56 10.90 -2.00
C LEU A 11 14.81 9.71 -1.37
N TYR A 12 15.19 8.48 -1.70
CA TYR A 12 14.44 7.27 -1.35
C TYR A 12 14.17 7.18 0.16
N ASP A 13 15.19 7.38 1.00
CA ASP A 13 15.05 7.32 2.45
C ASP A 13 14.08 8.38 2.98
N TYR A 14 14.15 9.61 2.47
CA TYR A 14 13.26 10.71 2.88
C TYR A 14 11.81 10.47 2.45
N ILE A 15 11.61 9.96 1.22
CA ILE A 15 10.29 9.60 0.71
C ILE A 15 9.70 8.48 1.57
N THR A 16 10.49 7.47 1.87
CA THR A 16 10.09 6.31 2.67
C THR A 16 9.71 6.73 4.10
N ILE A 17 10.51 7.59 4.74
CA ILE A 17 10.18 8.19 6.05
C ILE A 17 8.89 9.00 5.98
N LEU A 18 8.71 9.83 4.95
CA LEU A 18 7.50 10.64 4.78
C LEU A 18 6.25 9.77 4.65
N ILE A 19 6.30 8.70 3.86
CA ILE A 19 5.18 7.77 3.68
C ILE A 19 4.84 7.07 5.00
N THR A 20 5.84 6.60 5.74
CA THR A 20 5.63 6.00 7.07
C THR A 20 4.94 6.98 8.03
N TRP A 21 5.37 8.24 8.05
CA TRP A 21 4.70 9.28 8.84
C TRP A 21 3.25 9.52 8.43
N LEU A 22 2.94 9.48 7.13
CA LEU A 22 1.55 9.59 6.67
C LEU A 22 0.67 8.47 7.24
N PHE A 23 1.17 7.23 7.29
CA PHE A 23 0.41 6.11 7.88
C PHE A 23 0.29 6.23 9.41
N VAL A 24 1.32 6.73 10.10
CA VAL A 24 1.23 7.06 11.53
C VAL A 24 0.16 8.12 11.79
N PHE A 25 0.17 9.22 11.03
CA PHE A 25 -0.84 10.27 11.18
C PHE A 25 -2.24 9.81 10.80
N ALA A 26 -2.36 8.98 9.77
CA ALA A 26 -3.63 8.38 9.39
C ALA A 26 -4.19 7.49 10.52
N PHE A 27 -3.35 6.69 11.18
CA PHE A 27 -3.75 5.93 12.35
C PHE A 27 -4.18 6.83 13.51
N LEU A 28 -3.37 7.83 13.89
CA LEU A 28 -3.69 8.73 15.00
C LEU A 28 -4.99 9.51 14.76
N TYR A 29 -5.21 9.98 13.53
CA TYR A 29 -6.45 10.62 13.12
C TYR A 29 -7.65 9.68 13.26
N ASN A 30 -7.55 8.45 12.76
CA ASN A 30 -8.62 7.47 12.85
C ASN A 30 -8.87 6.99 14.28
N LEU A 31 -7.81 6.86 15.09
CA LEU A 31 -7.91 6.56 16.51
C LEU A 31 -8.70 7.64 17.23
N SER A 32 -8.31 8.92 17.05
CA SER A 32 -8.98 10.08 17.65
C SER A 32 -10.45 10.17 17.24
N THR A 33 -10.74 10.09 15.94
CA THR A 33 -12.13 10.19 15.43
C THR A 33 -13.00 8.97 15.77
N SER A 34 -12.37 7.85 16.15
CA SER A 34 -13.09 6.64 16.52
C SER A 34 -13.54 6.64 17.98
N ILE A 35 -12.94 7.40 18.92
CA ILE A 35 -13.14 7.26 20.38
C ILE A 35 -14.61 7.07 20.79
N ASN A 36 -15.52 7.92 20.29
CA ASN A 36 -16.94 7.89 20.63
C ASN A 36 -17.83 7.19 19.58
N LYS A 37 -17.24 6.51 18.60
CA LYS A 37 -17.96 5.75 17.56
C LYS A 37 -17.97 4.25 17.89
N PRO A 38 -19.09 3.55 17.68
CA PRO A 38 -19.15 2.11 17.87
C PRO A 38 -18.33 1.36 16.80
N ASP A 39 -18.25 1.90 15.59
CA ASP A 39 -17.43 1.34 14.51
C ASP A 39 -15.97 1.79 14.65
N LYS A 40 -15.08 0.82 14.87
CA LYS A 40 -13.63 1.01 14.97
C LYS A 40 -12.88 0.43 13.76
N SER A 41 -13.59 -0.05 12.73
CA SER A 41 -13.00 -0.76 11.59
C SER A 41 -11.89 0.03 10.89
N LEU A 42 -12.12 1.33 10.65
CA LEU A 42 -11.15 2.20 10.00
C LEU A 42 -9.90 2.43 10.88
N ALA A 43 -10.08 2.61 12.18
CA ALA A 43 -8.97 2.72 13.13
C ALA A 43 -8.14 1.43 13.16
N GLN A 44 -8.80 0.27 13.19
CA GLN A 44 -8.13 -1.04 13.18
C GLN A 44 -7.30 -1.28 11.92
N ILE A 45 -7.85 -1.02 10.72
CA ILE A 45 -7.07 -1.22 9.48
C ILE A 45 -5.96 -0.16 9.34
N SER A 46 -6.18 1.07 9.80
CA SER A 46 -5.13 2.09 9.82
C SER A 46 -3.99 1.73 10.78
N PHE A 47 -4.30 1.06 11.89
CA PHE A 47 -3.30 0.53 12.83
C PHE A 47 -2.44 -0.55 12.17
N ILE A 48 -3.07 -1.50 11.46
CA ILE A 48 -2.36 -2.55 10.72
C ILE A 48 -1.41 -1.92 9.69
N MET A 49 -1.89 -0.92 8.94
CA MET A 49 -1.06 -0.19 7.97
C MET A 49 0.10 0.55 8.62
N MET A 50 -0.13 1.25 9.74
CA MET A 50 0.94 1.90 10.49
C MET A 50 1.99 0.89 10.95
N VAL A 51 1.58 -0.22 11.57
CA VAL A 51 2.52 -1.25 12.04
C VAL A 51 3.31 -1.80 10.86
N SER A 52 2.65 -2.16 9.75
CA SER A 52 3.31 -2.63 8.54
C SER A 52 4.39 -1.65 8.06
N TYR A 53 4.05 -0.39 7.77
CA TYR A 53 5.00 0.58 7.23
C TYR A 53 6.11 0.94 8.24
N THR A 54 5.82 0.97 9.54
CA THR A 54 6.89 1.17 10.55
C THR A 54 7.84 -0.02 10.66
N SER A 55 7.33 -1.25 10.55
CA SER A 55 8.15 -2.46 10.59
C SER A 55 9.01 -2.62 9.33
N SER A 56 8.52 -2.22 8.15
CA SER A 56 9.31 -2.27 6.92
C SER A 56 10.53 -1.35 6.95
N MET A 57 10.51 -0.26 7.74
CA MET A 57 11.67 0.63 7.94
C MET A 57 12.88 -0.08 8.55
N VAL A 58 12.65 -1.17 9.29
CA VAL A 58 13.72 -1.94 9.96
C VAL A 58 14.32 -2.99 9.03
N MET A 59 13.74 -3.21 7.85
CA MET A 59 14.28 -4.14 6.86
C MET A 59 15.55 -3.57 6.23
N ASP A 60 16.61 -4.38 6.23
CA ASP A 60 17.90 -3.97 5.68
C ASP A 60 17.85 -3.84 4.14
N PRO A 61 18.05 -2.62 3.60
CA PRO A 61 18.10 -2.37 2.16
C PRO A 61 19.27 -3.07 1.46
N GLN A 62 20.32 -3.45 2.21
CA GLN A 62 21.55 -4.08 1.71
C GLN A 62 21.46 -5.60 1.60
N THR A 63 20.28 -6.17 1.86
CA THR A 63 20.03 -7.60 1.63
C THR A 63 20.20 -7.95 0.15
N ALA A 64 20.55 -9.21 -0.15
CA ALA A 64 20.73 -9.66 -1.54
C ALA A 64 19.44 -9.60 -2.38
N THR A 65 18.27 -9.55 -1.75
CA THR A 65 16.96 -9.58 -2.41
C THR A 65 15.99 -8.55 -1.80
N PRO A 66 16.30 -7.24 -1.86
CA PRO A 66 15.58 -6.23 -1.09
C PRO A 66 14.13 -6.09 -1.58
N HIS A 67 13.91 -6.11 -2.89
CA HIS A 67 12.58 -6.06 -3.49
C HIS A 67 11.73 -7.30 -3.18
N LEU A 68 12.34 -8.48 -3.04
CA LEU A 68 11.62 -9.70 -2.68
C LEU A 68 11.12 -9.65 -1.23
N ASN A 69 11.92 -9.10 -0.32
CA ASN A 69 11.53 -8.92 1.08
C ASN A 69 10.31 -8.00 1.19
N LEU A 70 10.32 -6.88 0.45
CA LEU A 70 9.20 -5.94 0.40
C LEU A 70 7.94 -6.58 -0.22
N PHE A 71 8.09 -7.38 -1.28
CA PHE A 71 6.99 -8.18 -1.83
C PHE A 71 6.35 -9.12 -0.80
N LEU A 72 7.18 -9.90 -0.09
CA LEU A 72 6.69 -10.82 0.94
C LEU A 72 6.01 -10.07 2.09
N PHE A 73 6.51 -8.89 2.41
CA PHE A 73 5.96 -8.05 3.46
C PHE A 73 4.60 -7.45 3.09
N ASP A 74 4.44 -6.99 1.86
CA ASP A 74 3.13 -6.57 1.34
C ASP A 74 2.15 -7.74 1.30
N ALA A 75 2.59 -8.91 0.84
CA ALA A 75 1.77 -10.13 0.86
C ALA A 75 1.32 -10.50 2.29
N ALA A 76 2.22 -10.43 3.27
CA ALA A 76 1.90 -10.66 4.68
C ALA A 76 0.92 -9.60 5.22
N THR A 77 1.05 -8.34 4.80
CA THR A 77 0.15 -7.26 5.19
C THR A 77 -1.25 -7.46 4.59
N ILE A 78 -1.34 -7.84 3.32
CA ILE A 78 -2.61 -8.19 2.65
C ILE A 78 -3.29 -9.35 3.38
N LEU A 79 -2.56 -10.42 3.67
CA LEU A 79 -3.08 -11.57 4.41
C LEU A 79 -3.59 -11.15 5.80
N THR A 80 -2.82 -10.33 6.52
CA THR A 80 -3.22 -9.78 7.83
C THR A 80 -4.51 -8.96 7.71
N LEU A 81 -4.62 -8.07 6.74
CA LEU A 81 -5.82 -7.27 6.50
C LEU A 81 -7.04 -8.14 6.16
N MET A 82 -6.88 -9.14 5.29
CA MET A 82 -7.97 -10.03 4.90
C MET A 82 -8.46 -10.89 6.07
N MET A 83 -7.53 -11.48 6.83
CA MET A 83 -7.88 -12.26 8.03
C MET A 83 -8.55 -11.38 9.06
N TRP A 84 -7.96 -10.22 9.39
CA TRP A 84 -8.52 -9.29 10.37
C TRP A 84 -9.91 -8.81 9.96
N ALA A 85 -10.09 -8.44 8.69
CA ALA A 85 -11.38 -8.01 8.19
C ALA A 85 -12.42 -9.13 8.10
N GLY A 86 -11.99 -10.39 7.98
CA GLY A 86 -12.86 -11.56 8.02
C GLY A 86 -13.43 -11.82 9.42
N PHE A 87 -12.60 -11.67 10.46
CA PHE A 87 -12.99 -12.00 11.84
C PHE A 87 -13.58 -10.82 12.61
N PHE A 88 -13.07 -9.59 12.40
CA PHE A 88 -13.37 -8.45 13.28
C PHE A 88 -14.17 -7.32 12.61
N ILE A 89 -14.23 -7.26 11.29
CA ILE A 89 -14.87 -6.15 10.56
C ILE A 89 -16.17 -6.61 9.88
N LYS A 90 -17.31 -6.23 10.47
CA LYS A 90 -18.64 -6.51 9.90
C LYS A 90 -18.87 -5.80 8.56
N ASN A 91 -18.63 -4.48 8.52
CA ASN A 91 -18.79 -3.66 7.33
C ASN A 91 -17.44 -3.10 6.93
N LYS A 92 -16.93 -3.56 5.78
CA LYS A 92 -15.62 -3.13 5.28
C LYS A 92 -15.68 -1.66 4.85
N PRO A 93 -14.86 -0.77 5.44
CA PRO A 93 -14.83 0.63 5.02
C PRO A 93 -14.29 0.75 3.59
N THR A 94 -14.58 1.86 2.90
CA THR A 94 -14.05 2.14 1.56
C THR A 94 -12.53 1.97 1.51
N ALA A 95 -11.84 2.47 2.53
CA ALA A 95 -10.39 2.37 2.64
C ALA A 95 -9.87 0.94 2.55
N PHE A 96 -10.58 -0.05 3.10
CA PHE A 96 -10.16 -1.46 3.01
C PHE A 96 -9.92 -1.90 1.57
N TYR A 97 -10.79 -1.52 0.63
CA TYR A 97 -10.64 -1.90 -0.78
C TYR A 97 -9.44 -1.22 -1.44
N TYR A 98 -9.17 0.04 -1.09
CA TYR A 98 -8.00 0.75 -1.58
C TYR A 98 -6.71 0.16 -1.03
N LEU A 99 -6.69 -0.26 0.23
CA LEU A 99 -5.52 -0.92 0.83
C LEU A 99 -5.21 -2.25 0.11
N ILE A 100 -6.22 -3.08 -0.13
CA ILE A 100 -6.01 -4.35 -0.83
C ILE A 100 -5.50 -4.12 -2.25
N VAL A 101 -6.10 -3.19 -3.00
CA VAL A 101 -5.66 -2.89 -4.38
C VAL A 101 -4.27 -2.26 -4.42
N GLY A 102 -4.01 -1.28 -3.54
CA GLY A 102 -2.73 -0.57 -3.48
C GLY A 102 -1.58 -1.48 -3.06
N LEU A 103 -1.76 -2.29 -2.02
CA LEU A 103 -0.76 -3.29 -1.61
C LEU A 103 -0.56 -4.37 -2.69
N SER A 104 -1.61 -4.80 -3.38
CA SER A 104 -1.47 -5.77 -4.48
C SER A 104 -0.68 -5.20 -5.65
N PHE A 105 -0.91 -3.92 -5.96
CA PHE A 105 -0.12 -3.20 -6.96
C PHE A 105 1.34 -3.04 -6.52
N ASN A 106 1.60 -2.64 -5.28
CA ASN A 106 2.95 -2.52 -4.74
C ASN A 106 3.69 -3.87 -4.77
N ALA A 107 3.05 -4.95 -4.28
CA ALA A 107 3.59 -6.30 -4.33
C ALA A 107 3.94 -6.73 -5.78
N PHE A 108 3.04 -6.48 -6.74
CA PHE A 108 3.31 -6.77 -8.15
C PHE A 108 4.55 -6.03 -8.67
N VAL A 109 4.66 -4.74 -8.36
CA VAL A 109 5.78 -3.91 -8.77
C VAL A 109 7.09 -4.37 -8.11
N PHE A 110 7.09 -4.67 -6.80
CA PHE A 110 8.25 -5.19 -6.09
C PHE A 110 8.73 -6.53 -6.64
N PHE A 111 7.80 -7.44 -6.92
CA PHE A 111 8.14 -8.72 -7.53
C PHE A 111 8.74 -8.53 -8.92
N GLY A 112 8.17 -7.63 -9.74
CA GLY A 112 8.73 -7.29 -11.04
C GLY A 112 10.13 -6.67 -10.95
N MET A 113 10.39 -5.82 -9.94
CA MET A 113 11.73 -5.23 -9.73
C MET A 113 12.74 -6.28 -9.28
N HIS A 114 12.33 -7.22 -8.43
CA HIS A 114 13.18 -8.35 -8.06
C HIS A 114 13.54 -9.18 -9.31
N TYR A 115 12.56 -9.48 -10.14
CA TYR A 115 12.79 -10.23 -11.38
C TYR A 115 13.70 -9.45 -12.36
N ASP A 116 13.45 -8.17 -12.58
CA ASP A 116 14.23 -7.33 -13.50
C ASP A 116 15.68 -7.14 -13.03
N SER A 117 15.89 -6.67 -11.80
CA SER A 117 17.22 -6.28 -11.33
C SER A 117 18.07 -7.45 -10.82
N ILE A 118 17.44 -8.48 -10.22
CA ILE A 118 18.20 -9.59 -9.61
C ILE A 118 18.23 -10.81 -10.53
N VAL A 119 17.09 -11.20 -11.14
CA VAL A 119 17.05 -12.42 -11.98
C VAL A 119 17.59 -12.15 -13.38
N LEU A 120 17.20 -11.04 -14.01
CA LEU A 120 17.69 -10.67 -15.34
C LEU A 120 18.98 -9.84 -15.29
N GLY A 121 19.33 -9.29 -14.13
CA GLY A 121 20.53 -8.45 -13.96
C GLY A 121 20.43 -7.10 -14.66
N ASN A 122 19.21 -6.61 -14.93
CA ASN A 122 19.00 -5.34 -15.60
C ASN A 122 19.18 -4.19 -14.60
N MET A 123 20.21 -3.38 -14.82
CA MET A 123 20.59 -2.24 -13.98
C MET A 123 20.28 -0.90 -14.64
N GLU A 124 19.79 -0.92 -15.88
CA GLU A 124 19.51 0.29 -16.66
C GLU A 124 18.09 0.80 -16.41
N PHE A 125 17.96 2.10 -16.22
CA PHE A 125 16.65 2.71 -16.04
C PHE A 125 15.81 2.62 -17.31
N TRP A 126 14.71 1.88 -17.23
CA TRP A 126 13.69 1.79 -18.27
C TRP A 126 12.29 2.09 -17.68
N TRP A 127 11.24 2.02 -18.50
CA TRP A 127 9.91 2.47 -18.08
C TRP A 127 9.40 1.77 -16.80
N PHE A 128 9.77 0.50 -16.58
CA PHE A 128 9.35 -0.25 -15.41
C PHE A 128 9.94 0.30 -14.11
N TRP A 129 11.18 0.80 -14.12
CA TRP A 129 11.78 1.50 -12.98
C TRP A 129 11.02 2.81 -12.66
N GLY A 130 10.45 3.44 -13.68
CA GLY A 130 9.54 4.57 -13.51
C GLY A 130 8.21 4.18 -12.87
N LEU A 131 7.63 3.04 -13.28
CA LEU A 131 6.45 2.47 -12.63
C LEU A 131 6.75 2.11 -11.17
N TYR A 132 7.94 1.59 -10.89
CA TYR A 132 8.40 1.34 -9.53
C TYR A 132 8.48 2.61 -8.69
N GLY A 133 9.32 3.57 -9.06
CA GLY A 133 9.50 4.77 -8.25
C GLY A 133 8.23 5.61 -8.12
N ILE A 134 7.63 5.99 -9.25
CA ILE A 134 6.49 6.93 -9.27
C ILE A 134 5.19 6.21 -8.94
N GLY A 135 4.98 5.02 -9.50
CA GLY A 135 3.75 4.26 -9.32
C GLY A 135 3.57 3.81 -7.88
N GLN A 136 4.61 3.25 -7.26
CA GLN A 136 4.54 2.83 -5.85
C GLN A 136 4.30 4.03 -4.93
N LEU A 137 5.04 5.13 -5.10
CA LEU A 137 4.82 6.37 -4.33
C LEU A 137 3.38 6.86 -4.48
N THR A 138 2.84 6.85 -5.69
CA THR A 138 1.45 7.27 -5.94
C THR A 138 0.46 6.35 -5.25
N SER A 139 0.68 5.03 -5.30
CA SER A 139 -0.14 4.02 -4.62
C SER A 139 -0.17 4.26 -3.10
N ASP A 140 0.99 4.48 -2.49
CA ASP A 140 1.13 4.76 -1.06
C ASP A 140 0.40 6.04 -0.65
N LEU A 141 0.55 7.12 -1.43
CA LEU A 141 -0.15 8.38 -1.19
C LEU A 141 -1.67 8.21 -1.30
N VAL A 142 -2.17 7.46 -2.29
CA VAL A 142 -3.61 7.18 -2.42
C VAL A 142 -4.12 6.39 -1.22
N MET A 143 -3.40 5.35 -0.80
CA MET A 143 -3.78 4.56 0.39
C MET A 143 -3.84 5.44 1.65
N ALA A 144 -2.85 6.30 1.87
CA ALA A 144 -2.83 7.23 3.00
C ALA A 144 -4.00 8.22 2.94
N VAL A 145 -4.25 8.86 1.80
CA VAL A 145 -5.36 9.82 1.63
C VAL A 145 -6.73 9.16 1.86
N VAL A 146 -6.91 7.92 1.40
CA VAL A 146 -8.16 7.20 1.61
C VAL A 146 -8.31 6.77 3.07
N LEU A 147 -7.24 6.49 3.81
CA LEU A 147 -7.32 6.29 5.26
C LEU A 147 -7.78 7.57 6.00
N PHE A 148 -7.40 8.76 5.56
CA PHE A 148 -7.90 10.02 6.15
C PHE A 148 -9.36 10.30 5.80
N THR A 149 -9.74 10.08 4.54
CA THR A 149 -11.04 10.55 4.03
C THR A 149 -12.13 9.48 4.06
N ASN A 150 -11.75 8.21 3.98
CA ASN A 150 -12.61 7.06 3.72
C ASN A 150 -13.54 7.25 2.50
N LYS A 151 -13.12 8.08 1.54
CA LYS A 151 -13.89 8.40 0.32
C LYS A 151 -13.44 7.54 -0.85
N ASP A 152 -14.38 7.27 -1.75
CA ASP A 152 -14.11 6.54 -2.99
C ASP A 152 -13.59 7.49 -4.08
N ILE A 153 -12.35 7.97 -3.91
CA ILE A 153 -11.74 9.04 -4.72
C ILE A 153 -11.55 8.60 -6.19
N LEU A 154 -11.13 7.35 -6.41
CA LEU A 154 -10.91 6.76 -7.74
C LEU A 154 -12.11 5.97 -8.27
N GLY A 155 -13.20 5.85 -7.50
CA GLY A 155 -14.37 5.09 -7.92
C GLY A 155 -14.20 3.55 -7.86
N LEU A 156 -13.18 3.02 -7.17
CA LEU A 156 -12.95 1.57 -7.04
C LEU A 156 -14.17 0.83 -6.47
N VAL A 157 -14.83 1.40 -5.47
CA VAL A 157 -16.02 0.77 -4.87
C VAL A 157 -17.20 0.80 -5.85
N LYS A 158 -17.36 1.88 -6.63
CA LYS A 158 -18.33 1.94 -7.72
C LYS A 158 -18.08 0.87 -8.77
N VAL A 159 -16.84 0.70 -9.21
CA VAL A 159 -16.44 -0.34 -10.19
C VAL A 159 -16.73 -1.73 -9.65
N LYS A 160 -16.30 -2.02 -8.40
CA LYS A 160 -16.60 -3.30 -7.72
C LYS A 160 -18.11 -3.59 -7.71
N ASN A 161 -18.92 -2.62 -7.29
CA ASN A 161 -20.37 -2.80 -7.20
C ASN A 161 -21.00 -3.00 -8.59
N TYR A 162 -20.49 -2.32 -9.62
CA TYR A 162 -20.93 -2.53 -11.00
C TYR A 162 -20.62 -3.94 -11.50
N LEU A 163 -19.39 -4.43 -11.26
CA LEU A 163 -18.97 -5.78 -11.64
C LEU A 163 -19.76 -6.86 -10.90
N VAL A 164 -19.95 -6.71 -9.59
CA VAL A 164 -20.75 -7.66 -8.79
C VAL A 164 -22.18 -7.74 -9.29
N ARG A 165 -22.81 -6.60 -9.63
CA ARG A 165 -24.17 -6.60 -10.20
C ARG A 165 -24.25 -7.29 -11.57
N ARG A 166 -23.23 -7.12 -12.40
CA ARG A 166 -23.14 -7.73 -13.73
C ARG A 166 -22.82 -9.23 -13.70
N LEU A 167 -22.07 -9.69 -12.71
CA LEU A 167 -21.66 -11.09 -12.58
C LEU A 167 -22.61 -11.92 -11.70
N GLY A 168 -23.32 -11.28 -10.76
CA GLY A 168 -24.30 -11.93 -9.88
C GLY A 168 -25.73 -11.96 -10.43
N THR A 169 -25.92 -11.84 -11.75
CA THR A 169 -27.23 -11.91 -12.44
C THR A 169 -27.45 -13.24 -13.17
N TYR A 170 -26.93 -14.35 -12.62
CA TYR A 170 -27.32 -15.72 -12.97
C TYR A 170 -27.70 -16.50 -11.71
#